data_AF-A0A3B8SSS7-F1
#
_entry.id   AF-A0A3B8SSS7-F1
#
_cell.length_a   1.000
_cell.length_b   1.000
_cell.length_c   1.000
_cell.angle_alpha   90.00
_cell.angle_beta   90.00
_cell.angle_gamma   90.00
#
_symmetry.space_group_name_H-M   'P 1'
#
loop_
_entity.id
_entity.type
_entity.pdbx_description
1 polymer ?
#
loop_
_entity_poly.entity_id
_entity_poly.type
_entity_poly.pdbx_seq_one_letter_code
_entity_poly.pdbx_strand_id
1 'polypeptide(L)'
;MAVVQDYNYAEQHLILTDVAIEGENLEVVMVAKHVHVKHIKNKILEKLSVPAVISFKATAYTYTRKYDGEKYRNFSLENVRDIVVIGGRYNGV
;
A
#
# COMPACT_ATOMS: atom_id res chain seq x y z
N MET A 1 -3.17 6.88 -1.33
CA MET A 1 -1.99 6.73 -2.20
C MET A 1 -0.85 6.06 -1.42
N ALA A 2 0.06 5.40 -2.10
CA ALA A 2 1.27 4.85 -1.48
C ALA A 2 2.39 4.69 -2.51
N VAL A 3 3.62 4.58 -2.03
CA VAL A 3 4.77 4.17 -2.83
C VAL A 3 4.90 2.64 -2.76
N VAL A 4 4.92 1.99 -3.92
CA VAL A 4 5.26 0.57 -4.03
C VAL A 4 6.76 0.43 -3.92
N GLN A 5 7.21 -0.18 -2.82
CA GLN A 5 8.61 -0.50 -2.60
C GLN A 5 8.99 -1.80 -3.30
N ASP A 6 8.12 -2.81 -3.19
CA ASP A 6 8.34 -4.14 -3.76
C ASP A 6 7.01 -4.87 -3.97
N TYR A 7 7.01 -5.82 -4.89
CA TYR A 7 5.87 -6.69 -5.13
C TYR A 7 6.30 -8.08 -5.64
N ASN A 8 5.88 -9.11 -4.92
CA ASN A 8 6.00 -10.49 -5.35
C ASN A 8 4.65 -10.96 -5.91
N TYR A 9 4.56 -11.09 -7.24
CA TYR A 9 3.34 -11.54 -7.92
C TYR A 9 2.96 -12.99 -7.59
N ALA A 10 3.95 -13.89 -7.47
CA ALA A 10 3.71 -15.30 -7.15
C ALA A 10 3.10 -15.46 -5.75
N GLU A 11 3.63 -14.70 -4.78
CA GLU A 11 3.14 -14.70 -3.39
C GLU A 11 1.96 -13.74 -3.17
N GLN A 12 1.58 -12.97 -4.19
CA GLN A 12 0.53 -11.94 -4.13
C GLN A 12 0.76 -10.96 -2.97
N HIS A 13 2.03 -10.59 -2.76
CA HIS A 13 2.47 -9.81 -1.61
C HIS A 13 3.05 -8.48 -2.09
N LEU A 14 2.38 -7.39 -1.71
CA LEU A 14 2.72 -6.02 -2.02
C LEU A 14 3.27 -5.32 -0.78
N ILE A 15 4.41 -4.65 -0.94
CA ILE A 15 5.03 -3.83 0.10
C ILE A 15 4.84 -2.37 -0.25
N LEU A 16 4.09 -1.67 0.60
CA LEU A 16 3.78 -0.26 0.46
C LEU A 16 4.55 0.55 1.50
N THR A 17 5.07 1.68 1.08
CA THR A 17 5.65 2.72 1.93
C THR A 17 4.91 4.03 1.70
N ASP A 18 5.08 4.96 2.63
CA ASP A 18 4.46 6.29 2.57
C ASP A 18 2.95 6.26 2.24
N VAL A 19 2.22 5.42 2.98
CA VAL A 19 0.78 5.24 2.79
C VAL A 19 0.07 6.45 3.36
N ALA A 20 -0.65 7.13 2.48
CA ALA A 20 -1.42 8.32 2.82
C ALA A 20 -2.88 8.23 2.33
N ILE A 21 -3.77 8.87 3.07
CA ILE A 21 -5.18 9.05 2.69
C ILE A 21 -5.45 10.53 2.40
N GLU A 22 -6.44 10.78 1.56
CA GLU A 22 -6.96 12.13 1.34
C GLU A 22 -7.99 12.44 2.44
N GLY A 23 -7.74 13.49 3.22
CA GLY A 23 -8.63 13.98 4.27
C GLY A 23 -9.72 14.91 3.74
N GLU A 24 -10.59 15.39 4.64
CA GLU A 24 -11.78 16.19 4.31
C GLU A 24 -11.46 17.52 3.58
N ASN A 25 -10.24 18.04 3.71
CA ASN A 25 -9.80 19.31 3.10
C ASN A 25 -8.74 19.14 2.00
N LEU A 26 -8.70 18.00 1.30
CA LEU A 26 -7.63 17.64 0.34
C LEU A 26 -6.24 17.53 0.98
N GLU A 27 -6.16 17.54 2.31
CA GLU A 27 -4.91 17.31 3.02
C GLU A 27 -4.51 15.85 2.90
N VAL A 28 -3.24 15.62 2.56
CA VAL A 28 -2.67 14.28 2.49
C VAL A 28 -2.19 13.90 3.88
N VAL A 29 -2.86 12.92 4.49
CA VAL A 29 -2.54 12.45 5.85
C VAL A 29 -1.81 11.12 5.77
N MET A 30 -0.58 11.10 6.27
CA MET A 30 0.23 9.89 6.37
C MET A 30 -0.32 8.96 7.45
N VAL A 31 -0.71 7.74 7.07
CA VAL A 31 -1.33 6.75 7.98
C VAL A 31 -0.41 5.58 8.29
N ALA A 32 0.55 5.27 7.43
CA ALA A 32 1.55 4.24 7.71
C ALA A 32 2.84 4.47 6.91
N LYS A 33 3.99 4.21 7.54
CA LYS A 33 5.30 4.27 6.87
C LYS A 33 5.62 3.02 6.07
N HIS A 34 5.09 1.87 6.49
CA HIS A 34 5.38 0.56 5.92
C HIS A 34 4.20 -0.39 6.12
N VAL A 35 3.69 -0.99 5.06
CA VAL A 35 2.53 -1.90 5.10
C VAL A 35 2.74 -3.07 4.16
N HIS A 36 2.53 -4.27 4.68
CA HIS A 36 2.46 -5.49 3.89
C HIS A 36 1.00 -5.77 3.54
N VAL A 37 0.71 -5.87 2.25
CA VAL A 37 -0.62 -6.18 1.74
C VAL A 37 -0.55 -7.53 1.03
N LYS A 38 -1.37 -8.49 1.48
CA LYS A 38 -1.38 -9.86 0.94
C LYS A 38 -2.63 -10.11 0.10
N HIS A 39 -2.58 -11.16 -0.72
CA HIS A 39 -3.67 -11.59 -1.60
C HIS A 39 -4.07 -10.55 -2.65
N ILE A 40 -3.08 -9.80 -3.15
CA ILE A 40 -3.28 -8.81 -4.21
C ILE A 40 -3.00 -9.45 -5.57
N LYS A 41 -4.08 -9.68 -6.34
CA LYS A 41 -4.00 -10.10 -7.75
C LYS A 41 -4.42 -8.96 -8.67
N ASN A 42 -3.45 -8.16 -9.13
CA ASN A 42 -3.70 -7.13 -10.12
C ASN A 42 -2.60 -7.14 -11.19
N LYS A 43 -3.00 -7.29 -12.46
CA LYS A 43 -2.08 -7.35 -13.61
C LYS A 43 -1.22 -6.10 -13.77
N ILE A 44 -1.67 -4.95 -13.29
CA ILE A 44 -0.87 -3.72 -13.28
C ILE A 44 0.41 -3.90 -12.47
N LEU A 45 0.36 -4.69 -11.39
CA LEU A 45 1.51 -4.91 -10.52
C LEU A 45 2.55 -5.84 -11.16
N GLU A 46 2.17 -6.70 -12.10
CA GLU A 46 3.07 -7.61 -12.83
C GLU A 46 4.08 -6.84 -13.70
N LYS A 47 3.67 -5.69 -14.23
CA LYS A 47 4.49 -4.84 -15.11
C LYS A 47 5.00 -3.59 -14.41
N LEU A 48 4.83 -3.51 -13.09
CA LEU A 48 5.16 -2.33 -12.33
C LEU A 48 6.68 -2.26 -12.13
N SER A 49 7.29 -1.16 -12.55
CA SER A 49 8.68 -0.86 -12.19
C SER A 49 8.71 -0.17 -10.83
N VAL A 50 9.43 -0.75 -9.87
CA VAL A 50 9.59 -0.16 -8.54
C VAL A 50 10.81 0.77 -8.48
N PRO A 51 10.75 1.90 -7.75
CA PRO A 51 9.59 2.40 -7.01
C PRO A 51 8.55 3.07 -7.93
N ALA A 52 7.26 2.86 -7.62
CA ALA A 52 6.14 3.51 -8.27
C ALA A 52 5.17 4.10 -7.25
N VAL A 53 4.44 5.14 -7.62
CA VAL A 53 3.38 5.73 -6.81
C VAL A 53 2.04 5.23 -7.34
N ILE A 54 1.23 4.66 -6.45
CA ILE A 54 -0.09 4.15 -6.79
C ILE A 54 -1.19 4.86 -5.99
N SER A 55 -2.33 5.06 -6.65
CA SER A 55 -3.62 5.31 -6.00
C SER A 55 -4.44 4.02 -6.02
N PHE A 56 -5.21 3.79 -4.96
CA PHE A 56 -6.04 2.59 -4.82
C PHE A 56 -7.14 2.81 -3.78
N LYS A 57 -8.16 1.97 -3.82
CA LYS A 57 -9.17 1.87 -2.75
C LYS A 57 -8.90 0.64 -1.91
N ALA A 58 -9.04 0.76 -0.60
CA ALA A 58 -8.89 -0.34 0.34
C ALA A 58 -9.76 -0.10 1.58
N THR A 59 -10.07 -1.16 2.30
CA THR A 59 -10.59 -1.05 3.66
C THR A 59 -9.41 -1.00 4.62
N ALA A 60 -9.30 0.08 5.39
CA ALA A 60 -8.27 0.24 6.40
C ALA A 60 -8.76 -0.27 7.76
N TYR A 61 -7.96 -1.12 8.39
CA TYR A 61 -8.21 -1.63 9.74
C TYR A 61 -7.05 -1.26 10.66
N THR A 62 -7.37 -0.61 11.77
CA THR A 62 -6.40 -0.41 12.86
C THR A 62 -6.70 -1.37 13.98
N TYR A 63 -5.70 -2.12 14.42
CA TYR A 63 -5.84 -3.04 15.54
C TYR A 63 -4.65 -2.92 16.48
N THR A 64 -4.85 -3.26 17.74
CA THR A 64 -3.76 -3.29 18.73
C THR A 64 -3.33 -4.72 18.93
N ARG A 65 -2.03 -4.99 18.76
CA ARG A 65 -1.45 -6.31 19.02
C ARG A 65 -0.49 -6.21 20.19
N LYS A 66 -0.56 -7.17 21.10
CA LYS A 66 0.36 -7.25 22.23
C LYS A 66 1.51 -8.20 21.88
N TYR A 67 2.74 -7.71 21.95
CA TYR A 67 3.96 -8.52 21.82
C TYR A 67 4.85 -8.22 23.03
N ASP A 68 5.26 -9.27 23.74
CA ASP A 68 6.13 -9.19 24.92
C ASP A 68 5.70 -8.14 25.98
N GLY A 69 4.40 -8.06 26.27
CA GLY A 69 3.88 -7.07 27.23
C GLY A 69 3.51 -5.72 26.61
N GLU A 70 4.13 -5.33 25.51
CA GLU A 70 3.93 -4.04 24.85
C GLU A 70 2.77 -4.08 23.84
N LYS A 71 1.99 -2.99 23.77
CA LYS A 71 0.87 -2.82 22.84
C LYS A 71 1.32 -2.02 21.62
N TYR A 72 1.28 -2.64 20.45
CA TYR A 72 1.58 -1.99 19.18
C TYR A 72 0.31 -1.69 18.41
N ARG A 73 0.13 -0.43 17.99
CA ARG A 73 -0.92 -0.06 17.05
C ARG A 73 -0.47 -0.49 15.65
N ASN A 74 -1.20 -1.42 15.08
CA ASN A 74 -0.96 -1.95 13.74
C ASN A 74 -2.00 -1.39 12.77
N PHE A 75 -1.61 -1.36 11.50
CA PHE A 75 -2.41 -0.90 10.39
C PHE A 75 -2.39 -1.98 9.30
N SER A 76 -3.57 -2.43 8.88
CA SER A 76 -3.72 -3.36 7.76
C SER A 76 -4.64 -2.78 6.70
N LEU A 77 -4.39 -3.18 5.47
CA LEU A 77 -5.21 -2.87 4.30
C LEU A 77 -5.77 -4.17 3.75
N GLU A 78 -7.08 -4.19 3.56
CA GLU A 78 -7.80 -5.32 2.97
C GLU A 78 -8.64 -4.85 1.77
N ASN A 79 -9.08 -5.80 0.94
CA ASN A 79 -9.92 -5.55 -0.24
C ASN A 79 -9.37 -4.44 -1.16
N VAL A 80 -8.05 -4.43 -1.34
CA VAL A 80 -7.39 -3.45 -2.20
C VAL A 80 -7.81 -3.66 -3.65
N ARG A 81 -8.28 -2.59 -4.28
CA ARG A 81 -8.83 -2.58 -5.63
C ARG A 81 -8.60 -1.22 -6.30
N ASP A 82 -8.98 -1.12 -7.56
CA ASP A 82 -8.87 0.10 -8.36
C ASP A 82 -7.46 0.71 -8.32
N ILE A 83 -6.44 -0.16 -8.42
CA ILE A 83 -5.04 0.27 -8.41
C ILE A 83 -4.74 1.01 -9.71
N VAL A 84 -4.26 2.24 -9.58
CA VAL A 84 -3.84 3.11 -10.69
C VAL A 84 -2.43 3.59 -10.40
N VAL A 85 -1.54 3.51 -11.38
CA VAL A 85 -0.20 4.09 -11.29
C VAL A 85 -0.30 5.58 -11.59
N ILE A 86 0.12 6.42 -10.65
CA ILE A 86 0.03 7.89 -10.74
C ILE A 86 1.40 8.58 -10.75
N GLY A 87 2.48 7.83 -10.58
CA GLY A 87 3.86 8.33 -10.66
C GLY A 87 4.88 7.21 -10.55
N GLY A 88 6.15 7.50 -10.81
CA GLY A 88 7.25 6.53 -10.77
C GLY A 88 8.17 6.63 -11.97
N ARG A 89 9.28 5.88 -11.97
CA ARG A 89 10.11 5.73 -13.17
C ARG A 89 9.33 4.94 -14.22
N TYR A 90 8.72 5.69 -15.12
CA TYR A 90 8.13 5.17 -16.35
C TYR A 90 9.28 4.66 -17.23
N ASN A 91 9.65 3.39 -17.10
CA ASN A 91 10.35 2.69 -18.17
C ASN A 91 9.29 2.42 -19.25
N GLY A 92 8.92 3.48 -19.96
CA GLY A 92 8.13 3.37 -21.16
C GLY A 92 8.93 2.58 -22.21
N VAL A 93 8.18 1.74 -22.92
CA VAL A 93 8.53 1.00 -24.15
C VAL A 93 9.29 -0.30 -23.93
#